data_AF-A0A8J2PVT3-F1
#
_entry.id   AF-A0A8J2PVT3-F1
#
_cell.length_a   1.000
_cell.length_b   1.000
_cell.length_c   1.000
_cell.angle_alpha   90.00
_cell.angle_beta   90.00
_cell.angle_gamma   90.00
#
_symmetry.space_group_name_H-M   'P 1'
#
loop_
_entity.id
_entity.type
_entity.pdbx_description
1 polymer ?
#
loop_
_entity_poly.entity_id
_entity_poly.type
_entity_poly.pdbx_seq_one_letter_code
_entity_poly.pdbx_strand_id
1 'polypeptide(L)'
;MERDPTAAPGLRSGLRTKYMAADIGSDGFIIFIVLAKPKSSGELTLASANPNEHPMIDPNVLSHPDDMNSKILKNDYPNQCI
;
A
#
# COMPACT_ATOMS: atom_id res chain seq x y z
N MET A 1 24.04 -15.36 -4.75
CA MET A 1 23.33 -14.45 -3.83
C MET A 1 22.01 -15.12 -3.50
N GLU A 2 21.98 -15.88 -2.41
CA GLU A 2 20.82 -16.67 -2.02
C GLU A 2 19.77 -15.70 -1.47
N ARG A 3 18.64 -15.54 -2.18
CA ARG A 3 17.56 -14.70 -1.68
C ARG A 3 16.99 -15.43 -0.47
N ASP A 4 17.08 -14.81 0.69
CA ASP A 4 16.42 -15.30 1.89
C ASP A 4 14.93 -15.51 1.55
N PRO A 5 14.42 -16.77 1.52
CA PRO A 5 13.02 -17.02 1.23
C PRO A 5 12.15 -16.27 2.24
N THR A 6 12.72 -16.02 3.43
CA THR A 6 12.44 -15.13 4.57
C THR A 6 12.03 -13.68 4.38
N ALA A 7 12.53 -13.09 3.29
CA ALA A 7 12.46 -11.65 3.09
C ALA A 7 11.15 -11.28 2.37
N ALA A 8 10.38 -10.38 2.99
CA ALA A 8 9.22 -9.75 2.36
C ALA A 8 9.52 -8.26 2.15
N PRO A 9 9.30 -7.70 0.94
CA PRO A 9 9.45 -6.27 0.69
C PRO A 9 8.58 -5.45 1.65
N GLY A 10 9.18 -4.40 2.24
CA GLY A 10 8.47 -3.50 3.16
C GLY A 10 8.29 -4.03 4.60
N LEU A 11 8.76 -5.24 4.91
CA LEU A 11 8.71 -5.80 6.25
C LEU A 11 10.09 -5.73 6.92
N ARG A 12 10.13 -5.39 8.22
CA ARG A 12 11.38 -5.48 8.99
C ARG A 12 11.85 -6.93 9.06
N SER A 13 13.17 -7.13 9.06
CA SER A 13 13.79 -8.45 9.17
C SER A 13 13.23 -9.22 10.38
N GLY A 14 12.92 -10.50 10.18
CA GLY A 14 12.40 -11.40 11.22
C GLY A 14 10.92 -11.25 11.58
N LEU A 15 10.22 -10.19 11.16
CA LEU A 15 8.78 -10.03 11.44
C LEU A 15 7.95 -11.15 10.81
N ARG A 16 8.30 -11.53 9.58
CA ARG A 16 7.55 -12.56 8.87
C ARG A 16 7.66 -13.90 9.56
N THR A 17 8.85 -14.28 9.99
CA THR A 17 9.06 -15.50 10.77
C THR A 17 8.36 -15.41 12.13
N LYS A 18 8.43 -14.27 12.81
CA LYS A 18 7.78 -14.09 14.12
C LYS A 18 6.26 -14.25 14.07
N TYR A 19 5.60 -13.72 13.05
CA TYR A 19 4.14 -13.65 12.99
C TYR A 19 3.49 -14.64 12.01
N MET A 20 4.26 -15.24 11.10
CA MET A 20 3.73 -16.11 10.05
C MET A 20 4.44 -17.46 9.96
N ALA A 21 5.38 -17.80 10.85
CA ALA A 21 6.15 -19.05 10.75
C ALA A 21 5.30 -20.31 10.62
N ALA A 22 4.15 -20.36 11.29
CA ALA A 22 3.23 -21.51 11.22
C ALA A 22 2.57 -21.68 9.84
N ASP A 23 2.48 -20.59 9.07
CA ASP A 23 1.77 -20.54 7.79
C ASP A 23 2.72 -20.42 6.59
N ILE A 24 4.05 -20.41 6.82
CA ILE A 24 5.04 -20.39 5.73
C ILE A 24 4.92 -21.70 4.95
N GLY A 25 4.55 -21.59 3.67
CA GLY A 25 4.35 -22.74 2.77
C GLY A 25 2.90 -23.16 2.61
N SER A 26 1.97 -22.55 3.36
CA SER A 26 0.53 -22.74 3.18
C SER A 26 -0.02 -21.84 2.07
N ASP A 27 -1.13 -22.26 1.44
CA ASP A 27 -1.86 -21.43 0.49
C ASP A 27 -2.45 -20.20 1.19
N GLY A 28 -2.32 -19.04 0.54
CA GLY A 28 -2.85 -17.79 1.04
C GLY A 28 -3.15 -16.82 -0.10
N PHE A 29 -3.95 -15.80 0.20
CA PHE A 29 -4.26 -14.73 -0.73
C PHE A 29 -4.05 -13.37 -0.06
N ILE A 30 -3.77 -12.35 -0.88
CA ILE A 30 -3.60 -10.97 -0.44
C ILE A 30 -4.77 -10.17 -0.99
N ILE A 31 -5.44 -9.40 -0.13
CA ILE A 31 -6.44 -8.42 -0.54
C ILE A 31 -5.77 -7.05 -0.63
N PHE A 32 -5.77 -6.46 -1.82
CA PHE A 32 -5.42 -5.06 -2.02
C PHE A 32 -6.68 -4.21 -2.04
N ILE A 33 -6.76 -3.22 -1.15
CA ILE A 33 -7.84 -2.24 -1.14
C ILE A 33 -7.27 -0.92 -1.67
N VAL A 34 -7.81 -0.45 -2.80
CA VAL A 34 -7.39 0.77 -3.46
C VAL A 34 -8.59 1.65 -3.77
N LEU A 35 -8.44 2.97 -3.58
CA LEU A 35 -9.47 3.93 -3.99
C LEU A 35 -9.37 4.13 -5.51
N ALA A 36 -10.38 3.68 -6.25
CA ALA A 36 -10.37 3.71 -7.71
C ALA A 36 -10.40 5.14 -8.29
N LYS A 37 -10.95 6.11 -7.54
CA LYS A 37 -11.10 7.50 -7.98
C LYS A 37 -10.90 8.48 -6.81
N PRO A 38 -9.65 8.72 -6.37
CA PRO A 38 -9.37 9.73 -5.37
C PRO A 38 -9.74 11.12 -5.90
N LYS A 39 -10.23 11.99 -5.02
CA LYS A 39 -10.40 13.42 -5.28
C LYS A 39 -9.13 14.21 -4.99
N SER A 40 -8.23 13.68 -4.16
CA SER A 40 -6.88 14.21 -3.99
C SER A 40 -6.17 14.32 -5.33
N SER A 41 -5.61 15.50 -5.58
CA SER A 41 -4.77 15.78 -6.75
C SER A 41 -3.36 16.10 -6.27
N GLY A 42 -2.38 15.44 -6.85
CA GLY A 42 -0.95 15.67 -6.62
C GLY A 42 -0.30 16.49 -7.74
N GLU A 43 0.99 16.75 -7.59
CA GLU A 43 1.81 17.48 -8.54
C GLU A 43 3.04 16.66 -8.96
N LEU A 44 3.43 16.80 -10.23
CA LEU A 44 4.63 16.21 -10.80
C LEU A 44 5.40 17.31 -11.51
N THR A 45 6.61 17.62 -11.04
CA THR A 45 7.48 18.63 -11.64
C THR A 45 8.83 18.05 -12.03
N LEU A 46 9.40 18.54 -13.13
CA LEU A 46 10.77 18.18 -13.49
C LEU A 46 11.73 18.88 -12.52
N ALA A 47 12.67 18.14 -11.95
CA ALA A 47 13.71 18.72 -11.09
C ALA A 47 14.70 19.56 -11.90
N SER A 48 14.98 19.17 -13.15
CA SER A 48 15.83 19.93 -14.07
C SER A 48 15.55 19.56 -15.54
N ALA A 49 16.33 20.14 -16.47
CA ALA A 49 16.30 19.78 -17.89
C ALA A 49 17.03 18.45 -18.21
N ASN A 50 17.73 17.84 -17.24
CA ASN A 50 18.43 16.58 -17.44
C ASN A 50 17.42 15.42 -17.43
N PRO A 51 17.28 14.64 -18.52
CA PRO A 51 16.31 13.54 -18.59
C PRO A 51 16.65 12.36 -17.65
N ASN A 52 17.87 12.31 -17.11
CA ASN A 52 18.30 11.26 -16.17
C ASN A 52 18.07 11.64 -14.70
N GLU A 53 17.69 12.89 -14.43
CA GLU A 53 17.40 13.32 -13.07
C GLU A 53 15.95 12.97 -12.71
N HIS A 54 15.74 12.47 -11.49
CA HIS A 54 14.41 12.09 -11.05
C HIS A 54 13.50 13.32 -10.91
N PRO A 55 12.25 13.26 -11.38
CA PRO A 55 11.30 14.34 -11.16
C PRO A 55 10.91 14.43 -9.68
N MET A 56 10.42 15.60 -9.28
CA MET A 56 9.79 15.80 -7.98
C MET A 56 8.34 15.33 -8.06
N ILE A 57 7.97 14.39 -7.19
CA ILE A 57 6.63 13.79 -7.16
C ILE A 57 6.01 14.07 -5.79
N ASP A 58 4.91 14.81 -5.77
CA ASP A 58 4.06 14.94 -4.59
C ASP A 58 2.66 14.39 -4.92
N PRO A 59 2.36 13.14 -4.56
CA PRO A 59 1.06 12.54 -4.85
C PRO A 59 -0.10 13.17 -4.05
N ASN A 60 0.20 13.90 -2.97
CA ASN A 60 -0.79 14.55 -2.09
C ASN A 60 -1.93 13.60 -1.67
N VAL A 61 -1.61 12.35 -1.34
CA VAL A 61 -2.60 11.29 -1.07
C VAL A 61 -3.39 11.62 0.19
N LEU A 62 -4.71 11.38 0.16
CA LEU A 62 -5.64 11.59 1.28
C LEU A 62 -5.79 13.06 1.73
N SER A 63 -5.31 14.02 0.95
CA SER A 63 -5.45 15.44 1.19
C SER A 63 -6.89 15.95 1.09
N HIS A 64 -7.72 15.31 0.26
CA HIS A 64 -9.12 15.65 0.17
C HIS A 64 -9.89 14.89 1.26
N PRO A 65 -10.70 15.56 2.11
CA PRO A 65 -11.40 14.90 3.23
C PRO A 65 -12.32 13.76 2.76
N ASP A 66 -12.88 13.87 1.56
CA ASP A 66 -13.69 12.80 0.96
C ASP A 66 -12.92 11.52 0.67
N ASP A 67 -11.59 11.56 0.47
CA ASP A 67 -10.81 10.36 0.19
C ASP A 67 -10.72 9.47 1.43
N MET A 68 -10.66 10.07 2.62
CA MET A 68 -10.81 9.38 3.89
C MET A 68 -12.25 8.96 4.19
N ASN A 69 -13.22 9.79 3.80
CA ASN A 69 -14.65 9.50 4.01
C ASN A 69 -15.24 8.52 2.98
N SER A 70 -14.48 8.18 1.94
CA SER A 70 -14.88 7.33 0.83
C SER A 70 -15.02 5.85 1.22
N LYS A 71 -15.85 5.54 2.22
CA LYS A 71 -16.39 4.18 2.52
C LYS A 71 -15.37 3.07 2.84
N ILE A 72 -14.07 3.23 2.59
CA ILE A 72 -13.04 2.22 2.85
C ILE A 72 -12.85 2.02 4.37
N LEU A 73 -13.05 3.08 5.17
CA LEU A 73 -12.85 3.07 6.62
C LEU A 73 -14.14 3.30 7.43
N LYS A 74 -15.27 3.54 6.77
CA LYS A 74 -16.55 3.50 7.49
C LYS A 74 -16.85 2.04 7.79
N ASN A 75 -16.58 1.65 9.03
CA ASN A 75 -17.03 0.40 9.64
C ASN A 75 -18.57 0.43 9.80
N ASP A 76 -19.28 0.60 8.68
CA ASP A 76 -20.73 0.59 8.56
C ASP A 76 -21.17 -0.76 7.96
N TYR A 77 -20.60 -1.86 8.46
CA TYR A 77 -21.08 -3.22 8.18
C TYR A 77 -21.90 -3.75 9.36
N PRO A 78 -23.18 -3.34 9.54
CA PRO A 78 -24.07 -4.07 10.41
C PRO A 78 -24.48 -5.35 9.69
N ASN A 79 -23.93 -6.48 10.11
CA ASN A 79 -24.41 -7.82 9.80
C ASN A 79 -24.51 -8.15 8.30
N GLN A 80 -23.42 -8.63 7.71
CA GLN A 80 -23.53 -9.49 6.54
C GLN A 80 -23.49 -10.94 7.03
N CYS A 81 -24.65 -11.59 6.98
CA CYS A 81 -24.82 -12.98 7.36
C CYS A 81 -23.87 -13.88 6.55
N ILE A 82 -23.09 -14.67 7.27
CA ILE A 82 -22.50 -15.92 6.78
C ILE A 82 -23.46 -17.05 7.15
#